data_AF-A0A8H6DDQ3-F1
#
_entry.id   AF-A0A8H6DDQ3-F1
#
_cell.length_a   1.000
_cell.length_b   1.000
_cell.length_c   1.000
_cell.angle_alpha   90.00
_cell.angle_beta   90.00
_cell.angle_gamma   90.00
#
_symmetry.space_group_name_H-M   'P 1'
#
loop_
_entity.id
_entity.type
_entity.pdbx_description
1 polymer ?
#
loop_
_entity_poly.entity_id
_entity_poly.type
_entity_poly.pdbx_seq_one_letter_code
_entity_poly.pdbx_strand_id
1 'polypeptide(L)'
;MAADEISDQRYAEMIQIVGRPSDRSPGNYNERLEREVSRDNSMIPFLERASAIDIESPLQPPKEWLQKLTAANFADPVGITNLSYALTADNVDDFDLVTDSEVTYTVSTFPGALSLHPEPTKKPSAHSTLASLSIELEDHMTPRTERSQPQSLPSLALAIGQLQKGFKTARGIQQYIDTDYILVVDTAGTSHAAWLIYDRYQRFDEEFKDVTDPKRAPLIFVELGKNFDAAQVFPSIKDWIEAYGTLSSAQFQESIKKTGMVGEVMVRDATSEDLAALEDK
;
A
#
# COMPACT_ATOMS: atom_id res chain seq x y z
N MET A 1 17.51 -31.81 -3.02
CA MET A 1 16.78 -32.50 -4.10
C MET A 1 16.55 -31.44 -5.16
N ALA A 2 16.98 -31.70 -6.40
CA ALA A 2 16.78 -30.76 -7.50
C ALA A 2 15.28 -30.67 -7.77
N ALA A 3 14.72 -29.46 -7.74
CA ALA A 3 13.42 -29.21 -8.36
C ALA A 3 13.61 -29.42 -9.86
N ASP A 4 12.83 -30.30 -10.47
CA ASP A 4 12.88 -30.52 -11.92
C ASP A 4 12.57 -29.20 -12.63
N GLU A 5 13.59 -28.57 -13.23
CA GLU A 5 13.45 -27.35 -14.00
C GLU A 5 12.48 -27.57 -15.18
N ILE A 6 11.50 -26.67 -15.33
CA ILE A 6 10.62 -26.66 -16.50
C ILE A 6 11.39 -26.21 -17.74
N SER A 7 11.32 -26.98 -18.82
CA SER A 7 11.96 -26.63 -20.08
C SER A 7 11.32 -25.39 -20.73
N ASP A 8 12.11 -24.62 -21.48
CA ASP A 8 11.67 -23.39 -22.14
C ASP A 8 10.45 -23.62 -23.05
N GLN A 9 10.45 -24.74 -23.77
CA GLN A 9 9.37 -25.15 -24.65
C GLN A 9 8.08 -25.38 -23.86
N ARG A 10 8.16 -26.08 -22.72
CA ARG A 10 6.99 -26.36 -21.89
C ARG A 10 6.48 -25.08 -21.22
N TYR A 11 7.38 -24.20 -20.79
CA TYR A 11 7.02 -22.90 -20.24
C TYR A 11 6.27 -22.02 -21.26
N ALA A 12 6.76 -21.95 -22.51
CA ALA A 12 6.11 -21.17 -23.57
C ALA A 12 4.70 -21.70 -23.92
N GLU A 13 4.53 -23.02 -23.97
CA GLU A 13 3.22 -23.67 -24.17
C GLU A 13 2.25 -23.33 -23.03
N MET A 14 2.72 -23.37 -21.78
CA MET A 14 1.88 -23.04 -20.63
C MET A 14 1.46 -21.57 -20.62
N ILE A 15 2.35 -20.64 -20.97
CA ILE A 15 2.00 -19.21 -21.10
C ILE A 15 0.93 -18.98 -22.19
N GLN A 16 0.95 -19.72 -23.29
CA GLN A 16 -0.08 -19.59 -24.34
C GLN A 16 -1.45 -20.13 -23.91
N ILE A 17 -1.50 -21.17 -23.08
CA ILE A 17 -2.75 -21.82 -22.67
C ILE A 17 -3.35 -21.14 -21.44
N VAL A 18 -2.52 -20.83 -20.45
CA VAL A 18 -2.93 -20.31 -19.15
C VAL A 18 -2.90 -18.78 -19.11
N GLY A 19 -2.03 -18.15 -19.91
CA GLY A 19 -1.73 -16.72 -19.82
C GLY A 19 -0.56 -16.43 -18.88
N ARG A 20 -0.06 -15.19 -18.85
CA ARG A 20 0.91 -14.75 -17.82
C ARG A 20 0.19 -14.52 -16.49
N PRO A 21 0.85 -14.74 -15.34
CA PRO A 21 0.29 -14.38 -14.04
C PRO A 21 -0.13 -12.90 -13.95
N SER A 22 0.61 -12.02 -14.64
CA SER A 22 0.36 -10.58 -14.76
C SER A 22 -0.83 -10.20 -15.65
N ASP A 23 -1.29 -11.11 -16.52
CA ASP A 23 -2.35 -10.87 -17.50
C ASP A 23 -3.76 -11.22 -16.93
N ARG A 24 -4.13 -10.55 -15.82
CA ARG A 24 -5.50 -10.33 -15.27
C ARG A 24 -6.34 -11.49 -14.69
N SER A 25 -7.25 -11.07 -13.78
CA SER A 25 -8.49 -11.68 -13.25
C SER A 25 -8.40 -13.09 -12.62
N PRO A 26 -8.31 -13.18 -11.28
CA PRO A 26 -8.06 -14.40 -10.49
C PRO A 26 -8.90 -15.65 -10.81
N GLY A 27 -10.19 -15.49 -11.15
CA GLY A 27 -11.12 -16.62 -11.26
C GLY A 27 -10.86 -17.56 -12.44
N ASN A 28 -10.34 -17.06 -13.56
CA ASN A 28 -10.20 -17.87 -14.79
C ASN A 28 -8.79 -18.48 -14.95
N TYR A 29 -7.81 -17.93 -14.23
CA TYR A 29 -6.41 -18.35 -14.30
C TYR A 29 -6.16 -19.66 -13.52
N ASN A 30 -6.60 -19.71 -12.26
CA ASN A 30 -6.37 -20.88 -11.40
C ASN A 30 -7.04 -22.16 -11.94
N GLU A 31 -8.26 -22.05 -12.48
CA GLU A 31 -8.94 -23.20 -13.08
C GLU A 31 -8.26 -23.74 -14.35
N ARG A 32 -7.61 -22.86 -15.13
CA ARG A 32 -6.87 -23.25 -16.34
C ARG A 32 -5.52 -23.84 -15.96
N LEU A 33 -4.85 -23.21 -15.01
CA LEU A 33 -3.58 -23.68 -14.47
C LEU A 33 -3.74 -25.08 -13.89
N GLU A 34 -4.72 -25.28 -12.98
CA GLU A 34 -5.02 -26.58 -12.39
C GLU A 34 -5.34 -27.64 -13.45
N ARG A 35 -6.12 -27.30 -14.49
CA ARG A 35 -6.43 -28.24 -15.58
C ARG A 35 -5.20 -28.71 -16.35
N GLU A 36 -4.24 -27.80 -16.60
CA GLU A 36 -3.06 -28.12 -17.40
C GLU A 36 -1.95 -28.79 -16.59
N VAL A 37 -1.76 -28.39 -15.33
CA VAL A 37 -0.69 -28.92 -14.47
C VAL A 37 -1.07 -30.19 -13.72
N SER A 38 -2.37 -30.51 -13.61
CA SER A 38 -2.85 -31.80 -13.06
C SER A 38 -2.36 -33.02 -13.84
N ARG A 39 -1.75 -32.82 -15.01
CA ARG A 39 -1.25 -33.90 -15.86
C ARG A 39 0.21 -34.28 -15.57
N ASP A 40 1.07 -33.33 -15.18
CA ASP A 40 2.53 -33.51 -15.32
C ASP A 40 3.39 -32.99 -14.13
N ASN A 41 2.82 -32.66 -12.96
CA ASN A 41 3.55 -32.10 -11.80
C ASN A 41 4.36 -30.81 -12.06
N SER A 42 4.13 -30.12 -13.19
CA SER A 42 4.89 -28.94 -13.62
C SER A 42 4.46 -27.63 -12.95
N MET A 43 3.53 -27.67 -12.00
CA MET A 43 2.93 -26.46 -11.40
C MET A 43 3.93 -25.59 -10.65
N ILE A 44 4.68 -26.19 -9.72
CA ILE A 44 5.62 -25.45 -8.87
C ILE A 44 6.76 -24.87 -9.72
N PRO A 45 7.44 -25.64 -10.60
CA PRO A 45 8.49 -25.09 -11.47
C PRO A 45 8.00 -24.01 -12.44
N PHE A 46 6.75 -24.13 -12.95
CA PHE A 46 6.15 -23.10 -13.79
C PHE A 46 5.91 -21.80 -13.01
N LEU A 47 5.32 -21.89 -11.81
CA LEU A 47 5.04 -20.72 -10.97
C LEU A 47 6.33 -20.05 -10.48
N GLU A 48 7.33 -20.82 -10.08
CA GLU A 48 8.65 -20.29 -9.68
C GLU A 48 9.33 -19.56 -10.84
N ARG A 49 9.31 -20.15 -12.04
CA ARG A 49 9.89 -19.53 -13.23
C ARG A 49 9.10 -18.31 -13.72
N ALA A 50 7.77 -18.37 -13.69
CA ALA A 50 6.91 -17.24 -14.05
C ALA A 50 7.10 -16.06 -13.09
N SER A 51 7.16 -16.36 -11.80
CA SER A 51 7.48 -15.37 -10.77
C SER A 51 8.88 -14.79 -10.93
N ALA A 52 9.89 -15.60 -11.28
CA ALA A 52 11.25 -15.13 -11.54
C ALA A 52 11.34 -14.20 -12.77
N ILE A 53 10.54 -14.46 -13.81
CA ILE A 53 10.48 -13.61 -15.02
C ILE A 53 9.68 -12.32 -14.76
N ASP A 54 8.66 -12.35 -13.91
CA ASP A 54 7.96 -11.14 -13.46
C ASP A 54 8.91 -10.23 -12.64
N ILE A 55 9.86 -10.79 -11.90
CA ILE A 55 10.95 -10.05 -11.22
C ILE A 55 11.92 -9.39 -12.22
N GLU A 56 12.08 -9.95 -13.43
CA GLU A 56 12.94 -9.38 -14.49
C GLU A 56 12.27 -8.28 -15.33
N SER A 57 10.97 -8.01 -15.12
CA SER A 57 10.32 -6.87 -15.78
C SER A 57 10.89 -5.55 -15.24
N PRO A 58 11.29 -4.59 -16.11
CA PRO A 58 11.90 -3.35 -15.67
C PRO A 58 10.95 -2.60 -14.74
N LEU A 59 11.49 -2.16 -13.60
CA LEU A 59 10.73 -1.41 -12.60
C LEU A 59 10.04 -0.20 -13.27
N GLN A 60 8.72 -0.08 -13.12
CA GLN A 60 8.04 1.11 -13.59
C GLN A 60 8.44 2.31 -12.71
N PRO A 61 8.82 3.46 -13.30
CA PRO A 61 9.16 4.64 -12.53
C PRO A 61 7.94 5.10 -11.70
N PRO A 62 8.08 5.29 -10.37
CA PRO A 62 6.94 5.59 -9.51
C PRO A 62 6.24 6.90 -9.89
N LYS A 63 7.01 7.87 -10.43
CA LYS A 63 6.47 9.14 -10.93
C LYS A 63 5.49 8.96 -12.10
N GLU A 64 5.71 7.98 -12.98
CA GLU A 64 4.77 7.67 -14.07
C GLU A 64 3.48 7.06 -13.53
N TRP A 65 3.59 6.24 -12.49
CA TRP A 65 2.41 5.70 -11.81
C TRP A 65 1.62 6.82 -11.11
N LEU A 66 2.28 7.77 -10.43
CA LEU A 66 1.61 8.94 -9.84
C LEU A 66 0.88 9.77 -10.90
N GLN A 67 1.46 9.94 -12.09
CA GLN A 67 0.79 10.62 -13.20
C GLN A 67 -0.49 9.90 -13.63
N LYS A 68 -0.48 8.56 -13.74
CA LYS A 68 -1.70 7.77 -14.01
C LYS A 68 -2.75 8.01 -12.91
N LEU A 69 -2.32 8.07 -11.65
CA LEU A 69 -3.21 8.30 -10.52
C LEU A 69 -3.90 9.68 -10.59
N THR A 70 -3.22 10.74 -11.07
CA THR A 70 -3.86 12.06 -11.22
C THR A 70 -5.00 12.10 -12.25
N ALA A 71 -5.02 11.16 -13.19
CA ALA A 71 -6.05 11.03 -14.21
C ALA A 71 -7.10 9.96 -13.85
N ALA A 72 -6.96 9.30 -12.70
CA ALA A 72 -7.86 8.26 -12.26
C ALA A 72 -9.25 8.82 -11.96
N ASN A 73 -10.29 8.11 -12.40
CA ASN A 73 -11.62 8.35 -11.90
C ASN A 73 -11.81 7.54 -10.62
N PHE A 74 -11.71 8.20 -9.46
CA PHE A 74 -11.91 7.53 -8.17
C PHE A 74 -13.37 7.11 -7.92
N ALA A 75 -14.32 7.52 -8.77
CA ALA A 75 -15.67 6.96 -8.76
C ALA A 75 -15.82 5.68 -9.61
N ASP A 76 -14.76 5.19 -10.27
CA ASP A 76 -14.76 3.92 -11.00
C ASP A 76 -14.05 2.83 -10.19
N PRO A 77 -14.79 1.93 -9.50
CA PRO A 77 -14.20 0.87 -8.69
C PRO A 77 -13.32 -0.08 -9.48
N VAL A 78 -13.65 -0.33 -10.75
CA VAL A 78 -12.87 -1.22 -11.62
C VAL A 78 -11.54 -0.54 -11.98
N GLY A 79 -11.58 0.75 -12.29
CA GLY A 79 -10.41 1.59 -12.51
C GLY A 79 -9.46 1.60 -11.31
N ILE A 80 -9.99 1.83 -10.11
CA ILE A 80 -9.20 1.85 -8.87
C ILE A 80 -8.58 0.48 -8.57
N THR A 81 -9.36 -0.60 -8.70
CA THR A 81 -8.86 -1.97 -8.50
C THR A 81 -7.71 -2.28 -9.47
N ASN A 82 -7.82 -1.86 -10.73
CA ASN A 82 -6.76 -2.04 -11.72
C ASN A 82 -5.51 -1.22 -11.38
N LEU A 83 -5.65 0.02 -10.92
CA LEU A 83 -4.52 0.86 -10.50
C LEU A 83 -3.77 0.25 -9.32
N SER A 84 -4.52 -0.32 -8.37
CA SER A 84 -3.92 -0.94 -7.20
C SER A 84 -3.27 -2.28 -7.52
N TYR A 85 -3.89 -3.10 -8.37
CA TYR A 85 -3.26 -4.30 -8.91
C TYR A 85 -1.96 -3.94 -9.65
N ALA A 86 -1.95 -2.85 -10.43
CA ALA A 86 -0.75 -2.40 -11.14
C ALA A 86 0.40 -2.02 -10.20
N LEU A 87 0.16 -1.53 -8.97
CA LEU A 87 1.25 -1.28 -8.02
C LEU A 87 2.08 -2.54 -7.73
N THR A 88 1.41 -3.69 -7.65
CA THR A 88 2.04 -4.98 -7.35
C THR A 88 2.49 -5.71 -8.62
N ALA A 89 1.66 -5.69 -9.67
CA ALA A 89 1.89 -6.45 -10.89
C ALA A 89 2.89 -5.79 -11.85
N ASP A 90 2.96 -4.46 -11.88
CA ASP A 90 3.85 -3.72 -12.79
C ASP A 90 5.26 -3.51 -12.21
N ASN A 91 5.58 -4.14 -11.07
CA ASN A 91 6.87 -4.00 -10.39
C ASN A 91 7.23 -2.51 -10.22
N VAL A 92 6.32 -1.71 -9.63
CA VAL A 92 6.57 -0.28 -9.43
C VAL A 92 7.63 -0.13 -8.32
N ASP A 93 8.68 0.65 -8.60
CA ASP A 93 9.77 0.91 -7.64
C ASP A 93 9.26 1.66 -6.39
N ASP A 94 10.10 1.77 -5.38
CA ASP A 94 9.75 2.49 -4.15
C ASP A 94 9.47 3.98 -4.44
N PHE A 95 8.42 4.54 -3.82
CA PHE A 95 8.13 5.96 -3.94
C PHE A 95 8.99 6.78 -2.98
N ASP A 96 9.83 7.66 -3.53
CA ASP A 96 10.57 8.64 -2.74
C ASP A 96 9.63 9.69 -2.11
N LEU A 97 9.65 9.78 -0.78
CA LEU A 97 9.05 10.91 -0.05
C LEU A 97 10.10 11.93 0.36
N VAL A 98 11.28 11.47 0.80
CA VAL A 98 12.41 12.31 1.23
C VAL A 98 13.73 11.63 0.84
N THR A 99 14.56 12.32 0.06
CA THR A 99 15.83 11.78 -0.47
C THR A 99 17.07 12.60 -0.11
N ASP A 100 16.92 13.87 0.27
CA ASP A 100 18.03 14.82 0.51
C ASP A 100 18.46 14.89 1.99
N SER A 101 18.46 13.76 2.70
CA SER A 101 18.89 13.72 4.10
C SER A 101 19.62 12.44 4.47
N GLU A 102 20.34 12.46 5.60
CA GLU A 102 21.00 11.25 6.15
C GLU A 102 20.01 10.12 6.44
N VAL A 103 18.76 10.49 6.73
CA VAL A 103 17.61 9.61 6.83
C VAL A 103 16.75 9.84 5.59
N THR A 104 16.43 8.78 4.86
CA THR A 104 15.49 8.85 3.73
C THR A 104 14.15 8.24 4.12
N TYR A 105 13.08 8.67 3.45
CA TYR A 105 11.76 8.09 3.61
C TYR A 105 11.26 7.66 2.24
N THR A 106 11.04 6.37 2.08
CA THR A 106 10.53 5.75 0.84
C THR A 106 9.29 4.94 1.15
N VAL A 107 8.44 4.69 0.15
CA VAL A 107 7.25 3.83 0.32
C VAL A 107 7.40 2.64 -0.60
N SER A 108 7.47 1.47 0.00
CA SER A 108 7.54 0.22 -0.75
C SER A 108 6.15 -0.26 -1.12
N THR A 109 6.01 -0.63 -2.39
CA THR A 109 4.75 -1.07 -3.03
C THR A 109 4.33 -2.48 -2.60
N PHE A 110 5.19 -3.20 -1.86
CA PHE A 110 4.93 -4.59 -1.47
C PHE A 110 3.71 -4.70 -0.53
N PRO A 111 2.59 -5.28 -0.97
CA PRO A 111 1.32 -5.27 -0.23
C PRO A 111 1.23 -6.33 0.87
N GLY A 112 2.33 -6.99 1.25
CA GLY A 112 2.33 -8.10 2.21
C GLY A 112 1.98 -7.75 3.66
N ALA A 113 1.50 -6.53 3.94
CA ALA A 113 1.43 -5.99 5.29
C ALA A 113 0.37 -4.90 5.51
N LEU A 114 -0.79 -4.96 4.85
CA LEU A 114 -1.91 -4.10 5.25
C LEU A 114 -2.78 -4.86 6.27
N SER A 115 -2.37 -4.88 7.55
CA SER A 115 -3.11 -5.55 8.62
C SER A 115 -3.95 -4.58 9.43
N LEU A 116 -4.77 -3.74 8.82
CA LEU A 116 -5.63 -2.85 9.60
C LEU A 116 -6.95 -3.54 9.97
N HIS A 117 -7.14 -4.00 11.22
CA HIS A 117 -8.40 -4.63 11.58
C HIS A 117 -8.76 -4.60 13.08
N PRO A 118 -9.95 -4.09 13.47
CA PRO A 118 -10.59 -4.48 14.73
C PRO A 118 -11.49 -5.73 14.56
N GLU A 119 -11.75 -6.15 13.31
CA GLU A 119 -12.42 -7.38 12.83
C GLU A 119 -13.94 -7.52 13.11
N PRO A 120 -14.71 -8.28 12.28
CA PRO A 120 -14.66 -9.73 12.39
C PRO A 120 -14.44 -10.47 11.06
N THR A 121 -13.43 -11.29 11.12
CA THR A 121 -13.11 -12.43 10.26
C THR A 121 -14.32 -13.23 9.75
N LYS A 122 -14.36 -13.38 8.41
CA LYS A 122 -15.07 -14.34 7.52
C LYS A 122 -16.36 -13.81 6.82
N LYS A 123 -16.47 -13.81 5.47
CA LYS A 123 -15.60 -14.28 4.37
C LYS A 123 -15.41 -13.16 3.32
N PRO A 124 -14.19 -12.66 3.09
CA PRO A 124 -13.86 -11.97 1.84
C PRO A 124 -13.67 -13.02 0.74
N SER A 125 -14.34 -12.86 -0.42
CA SER A 125 -14.14 -13.75 -1.56
C SER A 125 -13.10 -13.21 -2.55
N ALA A 126 -11.99 -13.95 -2.68
CA ALA A 126 -10.97 -14.04 -3.74
C ALA A 126 -10.27 -12.77 -4.30
N HIS A 127 -10.73 -11.56 -4.02
CA HIS A 127 -10.12 -10.30 -4.50
C HIS A 127 -9.59 -9.43 -3.35
N SER A 128 -9.20 -10.04 -2.22
CA SER A 128 -8.80 -9.37 -0.97
C SER A 128 -7.42 -8.70 -1.03
N THR A 129 -7.09 -8.10 -2.16
CA THR A 129 -5.93 -7.24 -2.30
C THR A 129 -6.37 -6.06 -3.12
N LEU A 130 -6.68 -5.00 -2.38
CA LEU A 130 -6.73 -3.62 -2.84
C LEU A 130 -7.93 -3.24 -3.72
N ALA A 131 -8.83 -2.44 -3.15
CA ALA A 131 -9.58 -1.48 -3.96
C ALA A 131 -9.80 -0.17 -3.20
N SER A 132 -10.18 -0.20 -1.93
CA SER A 132 -10.26 1.00 -1.09
C SER A 132 -10.39 0.61 0.39
N LEU A 133 -9.92 1.48 1.26
CA LEU A 133 -9.98 1.39 2.72
C LEU A 133 -10.96 2.44 3.23
N SER A 134 -11.98 2.04 3.99
CA SER A 134 -12.82 2.98 4.74
C SER A 134 -12.15 3.28 6.07
N ILE A 135 -11.95 4.56 6.38
CA ILE A 135 -11.17 5.01 7.55
C ILE A 135 -12.02 5.94 8.42
N GLU A 136 -12.07 5.64 9.72
CA GLU A 136 -12.88 6.36 10.71
C GLU A 136 -12.08 6.56 12.01
N LEU A 137 -12.39 7.61 12.77
CA LEU A 137 -11.87 7.77 14.15
C LEU A 137 -12.71 6.95 15.11
N GLU A 138 -12.09 6.22 16.04
CA GLU A 138 -12.83 5.54 17.10
C GLU A 138 -13.34 6.55 18.14
N ASP A 139 -14.67 6.60 18.31
CA ASP A 139 -15.31 7.56 19.21
C ASP A 139 -15.33 7.04 20.66
N HIS A 140 -14.23 7.27 21.40
CA HIS A 140 -14.24 7.09 22.84
C HIS A 140 -14.73 8.37 23.52
N MET A 141 -16.05 8.43 23.78
CA MET A 141 -16.74 9.27 24.77
C MET A 141 -15.84 10.29 25.48
N THR A 142 -15.52 11.41 24.82
CA THR A 142 -14.98 12.61 25.48
C THR A 142 -15.58 13.86 24.84
N PRO A 143 -16.03 14.84 25.65
CA PRO A 143 -16.74 16.00 25.13
C PRO A 143 -15.80 16.86 24.28
N ARG A 144 -16.17 17.02 23.01
CA ARG A 144 -15.56 17.95 22.05
C ARG A 144 -15.43 19.33 22.69
N THR A 145 -14.22 19.69 23.08
CA THR A 145 -13.89 21.08 23.37
C THR A 145 -13.59 21.75 22.04
N GLU A 146 -14.37 22.76 21.71
CA GLU A 146 -14.26 23.62 20.53
C GLU A 146 -12.81 23.98 20.21
N ARG A 147 -12.32 23.52 19.06
CA ARG A 147 -11.17 24.09 18.35
C ARG A 147 -11.31 23.73 16.87
N SER A 148 -11.22 24.76 16.03
CA SER A 148 -11.05 24.80 14.57
C SER A 148 -11.24 23.47 13.85
N GLN A 149 -12.26 23.36 12.97
CA GLN A 149 -12.58 22.18 12.16
C GLN A 149 -11.31 21.34 11.88
N PRO A 150 -11.11 20.23 12.61
CA PRO A 150 -9.96 19.38 12.35
C PRO A 150 -10.12 18.85 10.94
N GLN A 151 -9.02 18.85 10.19
CA GLN A 151 -8.95 18.18 8.91
C GLN A 151 -9.45 16.74 9.14
N SER A 152 -10.60 16.40 8.55
CA SER A 152 -11.20 15.08 8.75
C SER A 152 -10.28 14.05 8.11
N LEU A 153 -10.08 12.92 8.78
CA LEU A 153 -9.44 11.76 8.16
C LEU A 153 -10.09 11.44 6.81
N PRO A 154 -9.33 10.87 5.86
CA PRO A 154 -9.94 10.37 4.63
C PRO A 154 -11.05 9.39 5.01
N SER A 155 -12.24 9.52 4.44
CA SER A 155 -13.32 8.55 4.70
C SER A 155 -13.14 7.28 3.88
N LEU A 156 -12.50 7.42 2.72
CA LEU A 156 -12.15 6.34 1.80
C LEU A 156 -10.76 6.62 1.23
N ALA A 157 -9.90 5.61 1.18
CA ALA A 157 -8.54 5.77 0.69
C ALA A 157 -8.02 4.58 -0.11
N LEU A 158 -7.16 4.85 -1.07
CA LEU A 158 -6.40 3.85 -1.80
C LEU A 158 -5.05 3.63 -1.10
N ALA A 159 -4.75 2.40 -0.70
CA ALA A 159 -3.44 2.08 -0.16
C ALA A 159 -2.38 2.08 -1.28
N ILE A 160 -1.24 2.71 -0.99
CA ILE A 160 -0.09 2.77 -1.90
C ILE A 160 1.00 1.80 -1.47
N GLY A 161 1.32 1.78 -0.18
CA GLY A 161 2.40 0.93 0.32
C GLY A 161 2.84 1.27 1.74
N GLN A 162 3.87 0.57 2.20
CA GLN A 162 4.43 0.70 3.54
C GLN A 162 5.59 1.69 3.54
N LEU A 163 5.60 2.62 4.49
CA LEU A 163 6.69 3.55 4.69
C LEU A 163 7.91 2.79 5.21
N GLN A 164 9.04 3.03 4.56
CA GLN A 164 10.37 2.60 4.96
C GLN A 164 11.22 3.79 5.34
N LYS A 165 12.01 3.60 6.40
CA LYS A 165 13.03 4.55 6.83
C LYS A 165 14.38 4.04 6.37
N GLY A 166 14.99 4.78 5.45
CA GLY A 166 16.35 4.53 5.01
C GLY A 166 17.38 5.26 5.88
N PHE A 167 18.51 4.64 6.12
CA PHE A 167 19.66 5.25 6.81
C PHE A 167 20.97 4.67 6.30
N LYS A 168 22.03 5.46 6.42
CA LYS A 168 23.40 5.01 6.13
C LYS A 168 24.05 4.43 7.37
N THR A 169 24.55 3.21 7.26
CA THR A 169 25.42 2.62 8.29
C THR A 169 26.74 3.39 8.40
N ALA A 170 27.51 3.15 9.47
CA ALA A 170 28.86 3.70 9.62
C ALA A 170 29.82 3.36 8.47
N ARG A 171 29.49 2.34 7.64
CA ARG A 171 30.25 1.94 6.45
C ARG A 171 29.75 2.62 5.16
N GLY A 172 28.78 3.53 5.25
CA GLY A 172 28.17 4.21 4.10
C GLY A 172 27.18 3.35 3.31
N ILE A 173 26.86 2.14 3.79
CA ILE A 173 25.89 1.24 3.15
C ILE A 173 24.48 1.70 3.53
N GLN A 174 23.63 1.91 2.52
CA GLN A 174 22.23 2.22 2.70
C GLN A 174 21.48 0.99 3.21
N GLN A 175 20.70 1.16 4.28
CA GLN A 175 19.79 0.16 4.82
C GLN A 175 18.40 0.77 4.94
N TYR A 176 17.38 -0.08 4.89
CA TYR A 176 15.99 0.30 5.03
C TYR A 176 15.35 -0.54 6.13
N ILE A 177 14.49 0.10 6.92
CA ILE A 177 13.62 -0.59 7.88
C ILE A 177 12.17 -0.28 7.54
N ASP A 178 11.35 -1.33 7.49
CA ASP A 178 9.91 -1.20 7.44
C ASP A 178 9.42 -0.50 8.71
N THR A 179 8.46 0.41 8.55
CA THR A 179 7.80 1.09 9.67
C THR A 179 6.33 0.70 9.69
N ASP A 180 5.66 0.89 10.82
CA ASP A 180 4.22 0.62 10.92
C ASP A 180 3.36 1.70 10.24
N TYR A 181 3.92 2.59 9.40
CA TYR A 181 3.11 3.58 8.68
C TYR A 181 2.78 3.10 7.28
N ILE A 182 1.50 3.24 6.90
CA ILE A 182 1.00 2.99 5.56
C ILE A 182 0.72 4.33 4.87
N LEU A 183 1.17 4.47 3.63
CA LEU A 183 0.79 5.58 2.78
C LEU A 183 -0.52 5.25 2.06
N VAL A 184 -1.49 6.15 2.16
CA VAL A 184 -2.77 6.06 1.48
C VAL A 184 -3.09 7.37 0.75
N VAL A 185 -3.94 7.30 -0.28
CA VAL A 185 -4.48 8.46 -1.01
C VAL A 185 -5.97 8.57 -0.75
N ASP A 186 -6.42 9.74 -0.31
CA ASP A 186 -7.84 10.06 -0.10
C ASP A 186 -8.60 10.01 -1.43
N THR A 187 -9.44 9.01 -1.63
CA THR A 187 -10.20 8.86 -2.89
C THR A 187 -11.51 9.64 -2.87
N ALA A 188 -12.01 10.00 -1.69
CA ALA A 188 -13.25 10.74 -1.50
C ALA A 188 -13.06 12.27 -1.51
N GLY A 189 -11.86 12.75 -1.20
CA GLY A 189 -11.50 14.16 -1.19
C GLY A 189 -11.19 14.71 -2.59
N THR A 190 -11.66 15.92 -2.90
CA THR A 190 -11.52 16.55 -4.24
C THR A 190 -10.08 16.81 -4.69
N SER A 191 -9.14 16.90 -3.74
CA SER A 191 -7.72 17.14 -4.01
C SER A 191 -6.90 15.85 -3.97
N HIS A 192 -7.50 14.73 -3.57
CA HIS A 192 -6.82 13.44 -3.41
C HIS A 192 -5.53 13.54 -2.60
N ALA A 193 -5.65 14.01 -1.36
CA ALA A 193 -4.52 14.17 -0.46
C ALA A 193 -3.82 12.84 -0.15
N ALA A 194 -2.51 12.87 0.09
CA ALA A 194 -1.77 11.70 0.55
C ALA A 194 -1.59 11.76 2.08
N TRP A 195 -1.80 10.62 2.73
CA TRP A 195 -1.80 10.47 4.18
C TRP A 195 -0.91 9.31 4.61
N LEU A 196 -0.21 9.49 5.73
CA LEU A 196 0.37 8.39 6.49
C LEU A 196 -0.58 7.99 7.61
N ILE A 197 -0.83 6.70 7.76
CA ILE A 197 -1.67 6.11 8.81
C ILE A 197 -0.86 5.05 9.54
N TYR A 198 -0.85 5.09 10.87
CA TYR A 198 -0.17 4.11 11.70
C TYR A 198 -0.99 2.83 11.79
N ASP A 199 -0.41 1.71 11.37
CA ASP A 199 -0.95 0.38 11.53
C ASP A 199 -0.71 -0.10 12.96
N ARG A 200 -1.76 0.00 13.77
CA ARG A 200 -1.74 -0.44 15.17
C ARG A 200 -1.76 -1.95 15.33
N TYR A 201 -2.11 -2.70 14.28
CA TYR A 201 -2.35 -4.13 14.35
C TYR A 201 -1.27 -4.84 13.52
N GLN A 202 -0.18 -5.21 14.18
CA GLN A 202 0.93 -5.86 13.49
C GLN A 202 0.51 -7.17 12.81
N ARG A 203 1.16 -7.41 11.66
CA ARG A 203 1.06 -8.57 10.78
C ARG A 203 0.65 -9.85 11.51
N PHE A 204 -0.59 -10.30 11.28
CA PHE A 204 -1.12 -11.68 11.22
C PHE A 204 -0.51 -12.81 12.08
N ASP A 205 0.17 -12.55 13.20
CA ASP A 205 0.45 -13.61 14.17
C ASP A 205 -0.76 -13.71 15.10
N GLU A 206 -1.63 -14.68 14.84
CA GLU A 206 -2.88 -14.92 15.60
C GLU A 206 -2.62 -15.09 17.12
N GLU A 207 -1.38 -15.41 17.52
CA GLU A 207 -0.96 -15.53 18.91
C GLU A 207 -0.62 -14.19 19.61
N PHE A 208 -0.33 -13.12 18.86
CA PHE A 208 0.08 -11.83 19.43
C PHE A 208 -0.60 -10.65 18.72
N LYS A 209 -1.92 -10.52 18.91
CA LYS A 209 -2.66 -9.27 18.59
C LYS A 209 -2.32 -8.17 19.59
N ASP A 210 -1.07 -7.73 19.64
CA ASP A 210 -0.67 -6.58 20.45
C ASP A 210 -1.02 -5.29 19.69
N VAL A 211 -2.06 -4.60 20.16
CA VAL A 211 -2.37 -3.24 19.72
C VAL A 211 -1.20 -2.34 20.09
N THR A 212 -0.47 -1.88 19.08
CA THR A 212 0.70 -1.04 19.30
C THR A 212 0.27 0.42 19.36
N ASP A 213 0.29 1.00 20.57
CA ASP A 213 0.15 2.46 20.72
C ASP A 213 1.37 3.13 20.07
N PRO A 214 1.20 4.00 19.04
CA PRO A 214 2.32 4.64 18.36
C PRO A 214 3.23 5.41 19.33
N LYS A 215 2.70 5.87 20.47
CA LYS A 215 3.49 6.56 21.52
C LYS A 215 4.48 5.65 22.24
N ARG A 216 4.27 4.33 22.19
CA ARG A 216 5.14 3.32 22.82
C ARG A 216 6.11 2.69 21.83
N ALA A 217 5.85 2.85 20.52
CA ALA A 217 6.73 2.38 19.47
C ALA A 217 8.02 3.24 19.38
N PRO A 218 9.12 2.68 18.84
CA PRO A 218 10.31 3.45 18.51
C PRO A 218 10.00 4.67 17.65
N LEU A 219 10.71 5.77 17.86
CA LEU A 219 10.49 7.01 17.10
C LEU A 219 10.93 6.85 15.64
N ILE A 220 9.96 6.92 14.73
CA ILE A 220 10.23 6.92 13.29
C ILE A 220 10.75 8.29 12.84
N PHE A 221 10.10 9.35 13.32
CA PHE A 221 10.41 10.76 13.05
C PHE A 221 11.08 11.40 14.27
N VAL A 222 12.40 11.35 14.30
CA VAL A 222 13.18 11.75 15.49
C VAL A 222 12.98 13.24 15.81
N GLU A 223 12.92 14.12 14.80
CA GLU A 223 12.82 15.57 15.01
C GLU A 223 11.42 15.99 15.46
N LEU A 224 10.38 15.19 15.17
CA LEU A 224 9.04 15.37 15.74
C LEU A 224 8.95 15.03 17.23
N GLY A 225 9.84 14.17 17.72
CA GLY A 225 9.88 13.72 19.13
C GLY A 225 8.70 12.82 19.54
N LYS A 226 7.78 12.50 18.62
CA LYS A 226 6.64 11.61 18.84
C LYS A 226 6.17 11.01 17.51
N ASN A 227 5.58 9.82 17.60
CA ASN A 227 4.76 9.26 16.53
C ASN A 227 3.32 9.83 16.62
N PHE A 228 2.54 9.59 15.56
CA PHE A 228 1.16 10.04 15.36
C PHE A 228 0.32 8.91 14.76
N ASP A 229 -1.00 9.03 14.82
CA ASP A 229 -1.90 8.01 14.28
C ASP A 229 -2.22 8.23 12.81
N ALA A 230 -2.40 9.48 12.41
CA ALA A 230 -2.55 9.86 11.01
C ALA A 230 -2.00 11.25 10.75
N ALA A 231 -1.44 11.49 9.57
CA ALA A 231 -1.03 12.82 9.14
C ALA A 231 -1.13 12.96 7.63
N GLN A 232 -1.66 14.09 7.17
CA GLN A 232 -1.58 14.47 5.77
C GLN A 232 -0.14 14.87 5.45
N VAL A 233 0.48 14.18 4.50
CA VAL A 233 1.86 14.44 4.07
C VAL A 233 1.93 15.23 2.77
N PHE A 234 0.92 15.12 1.91
CA PHE A 234 0.77 15.99 0.74
C PHE A 234 -0.68 16.49 0.61
N PRO A 235 -0.88 17.78 0.26
CA PRO A 235 -2.23 18.32 0.07
C PRO A 235 -2.97 17.69 -1.11
N SER A 236 -2.24 17.26 -2.14
CA SER A 236 -2.76 16.57 -3.32
C SER A 236 -1.71 15.65 -3.96
N ILE A 237 -2.15 14.75 -4.84
CA ILE A 237 -1.22 13.96 -5.69
C ILE A 237 -0.34 14.89 -6.54
N LYS A 238 -0.86 16.04 -7.00
CA LYS A 238 -0.08 17.00 -7.80
C LYS A 238 1.07 17.58 -7.01
N ASP A 239 0.82 18.00 -5.77
CA ASP A 239 1.86 18.50 -4.86
C ASP A 239 2.92 17.42 -4.59
N TRP A 240 2.50 16.15 -4.47
CA TRP A 240 3.43 15.03 -4.34
C TRP A 240 4.33 14.87 -5.58
N ILE A 241 3.77 14.92 -6.79
CA ILE A 241 4.54 14.84 -8.05
C ILE A 241 5.53 16.00 -8.18
N GLU A 242 5.12 17.20 -7.81
CA GLU A 242 5.96 18.40 -7.87
C GLU A 242 7.13 18.32 -6.88
N ALA A 243 6.88 17.81 -5.67
CA ALA A 243 7.89 17.66 -4.63
C ALA A 243 8.76 16.39 -4.78
N TYR A 244 8.39 15.47 -5.69
CA TYR A 244 9.01 14.14 -5.83
C TYR A 244 10.55 14.22 -5.99
N GLY A 245 11.27 13.59 -5.07
CA GLY A 245 12.73 13.56 -5.03
C GLY A 245 13.42 14.87 -4.64
N THR A 246 12.66 15.89 -4.21
CA THR A 246 13.19 17.22 -3.82
C THR A 246 12.81 17.66 -2.41
N LEU A 247 11.90 16.95 -1.76
CA LEU A 247 11.41 17.30 -0.44
C LEU A 247 12.45 17.02 0.63
N SER A 248 12.77 18.02 1.44
CA SER A 248 13.65 17.87 2.59
C SER A 248 12.94 17.22 3.79
N SER A 249 13.70 16.54 4.65
CA SER A 249 13.19 15.98 5.91
C SER A 249 12.47 17.02 6.77
N ALA A 250 12.98 18.25 6.82
CA ALA A 250 12.40 19.33 7.60
C ALA A 250 11.01 19.74 7.08
N GLN A 251 10.85 19.91 5.76
CA GLN A 251 9.57 20.25 5.14
C GLN A 251 8.54 19.12 5.32
N PHE A 252 8.98 17.87 5.15
CA PHE A 252 8.13 16.70 5.35
C PHE A 252 7.61 16.62 6.79
N GLN A 253 8.50 16.75 7.77
CA GLN A 253 8.12 16.73 9.18
C GLN A 253 7.31 17.97 9.59
N GLU A 254 7.53 19.14 8.99
CA GLU A 254 6.68 20.31 9.21
C GLU A 254 5.23 20.06 8.77
N SER A 255 5.02 19.37 7.63
CA SER A 255 3.68 18.96 7.20
C SER A 255 3.01 18.08 8.26
N ILE A 256 3.71 17.04 8.72
CA ILE A 256 3.20 16.14 9.75
C ILE A 256 2.90 16.90 11.05
N LYS A 257 3.76 17.83 11.46
CA LYS A 257 3.52 18.63 12.67
C LYS A 257 2.24 19.46 12.58
N LYS A 258 1.90 19.94 11.38
CA LYS A 258 0.70 20.74 11.12
C LYS A 258 -0.58 19.90 11.06
N THR A 259 -0.51 18.70 10.50
CA THR A 259 -1.68 17.88 10.16
C THR A 259 -1.83 16.64 11.04
N GLY A 260 -0.83 16.34 11.87
CA GLY A 260 -0.74 15.13 12.69
C GLY A 260 -1.85 15.04 13.72
N MET A 261 -2.56 13.92 13.68
CA MET A 261 -3.66 13.55 14.55
C MET A 261 -3.23 12.45 15.52
N VAL A 262 -3.82 12.47 16.71
CA VAL A 262 -3.61 11.45 17.75
C VAL A 262 -4.98 10.95 18.19
N GLY A 263 -5.15 9.64 18.19
CA GLY A 263 -6.43 8.96 18.41
C GLY A 263 -6.48 7.67 17.59
N GLU A 264 -7.16 6.65 18.10
CA GLU A 264 -7.26 5.37 17.39
C GLU A 264 -7.97 5.57 16.05
N VAL A 265 -7.30 5.14 14.98
CA VAL A 265 -7.81 5.15 13.62
C VAL A 265 -8.26 3.74 13.31
N MET A 266 -9.56 3.59 13.07
CA MET A 266 -10.14 2.35 12.59
C MET A 266 -10.10 2.33 11.07
N VAL A 267 -9.68 1.21 10.52
CA VAL A 267 -9.74 0.97 9.08
C VAL A 267 -10.40 -0.37 8.84
N ARG A 268 -11.25 -0.40 7.80
CA ARG A 268 -11.94 -1.59 7.32
C ARG A 268 -11.89 -1.63 5.80
N ASP A 269 -12.04 -2.83 5.25
CA ASP A 269 -12.26 -2.97 3.81
C ASP A 269 -13.50 -2.16 3.38
N ALA A 270 -13.35 -1.44 2.27
CA ALA A 270 -14.47 -0.73 1.67
C ALA A 270 -15.53 -1.72 1.17
N THR A 271 -16.79 -1.42 1.47
CA THR A 271 -17.94 -2.16 0.96
C THR A 271 -18.40 -1.62 -0.38
N SER A 272 -19.27 -2.36 -1.08
CA SER A 272 -19.91 -1.85 -2.30
C SER A 272 -20.71 -0.57 -2.08
N GLU A 273 -21.28 -0.39 -0.88
CA GLU A 273 -22.01 0.83 -0.51
C GLU A 273 -21.06 2.03 -0.34
N ASP A 274 -19.90 1.81 0.30
CA ASP A 274 -18.87 2.85 0.44
C ASP A 274 -18.35 3.33 -0.93
N LEU A 275 -18.22 2.40 -1.89
CA LEU A 275 -17.80 2.70 -3.26
C LEU A 275 -18.91 3.40 -4.06
N ALA A 276 -20.16 2.98 -3.94
CA ALA A 276 -21.29 3.62 -4.61
C ALA A 276 -21.46 5.09 -4.17
N ALA A 277 -21.14 5.41 -2.91
CA ALA A 277 -21.17 6.79 -2.41
C ALA A 277 -20.15 7.73 -3.07
N LEU A 278 -19.20 7.21 -3.87
CA LEU A 278 -18.30 8.02 -4.70
C LEU A 278 -18.93 8.41 -6.04
N GLU A 279 -19.84 7.59 -6.59
CA GLU A 279 -20.51 7.88 -7.87
C GLU A 279 -21.50 9.05 -7.76
N ASP A 280 -22.03 9.29 -6.56
CA ASP A 280 -23.06 10.30 -6.26
C ASP A 280 -22.48 11.70 -5.91
N LYS A 281 -21.16 11.91 -6.02
CA LYS A 281 -20.46 13.18 -5.71
C LYS A 281 -19.93 13.89 -6.96
#